data_AF-A0A1F5ENM8-F1
#
_entry.id   AF-A0A1F5ENM8-F1
#
_cell.length_a   1.000
_cell.length_b   1.000
_cell.length_c   1.000
_cell.angle_alpha   90.00
_cell.angle_beta   90.00
_cell.angle_gamma   90.00
#
_symmetry.space_group_name_H-M   'P 1'
#
loop_
_entity.id
_entity.type
_entity.pdbx_description
1 polymer ?
#
loop_
_entity_poly.entity_id
_entity_poly.type
_entity_poly.pdbx_seq_one_letter_code
_entity_poly.pdbx_strand_id
1 'polypeptide(L)' 'MSYRKYKIKFRWYGGWFVPNKKQEKLIDESFESLVRNDVCELLEQGKPVAMFEKVLGFDCWVKIAN' A
#
# COMPACT_ATOMS: atom_id res chain seq x y z
N MET A 1 4.95 -10.61 -9.02
CA MET A 1 5.60 -10.81 -7.70
C MET A 1 4.59 -10.56 -6.59
N SER A 2 4.72 -11.20 -5.41
CA SER A 2 3.74 -11.04 -4.33
C SER A 2 4.20 -10.04 -3.26
N TYR A 3 3.47 -8.92 -3.13
CA TYR A 3 3.70 -7.89 -2.11
C TYR A 3 3.53 -8.42 -0.68
N ARG A 4 2.99 -9.64 -0.49
CA ARG A 4 2.89 -10.33 0.82
C ARG A 4 4.25 -10.56 1.49
N LYS A 5 5.36 -10.38 0.78
CA LYS A 5 6.71 -10.40 1.37
C LYS A 5 7.06 -9.11 2.12
N TYR A 6 6.30 -8.03 1.92
CA TYR A 6 6.63 -6.70 2.46
C TYR A 6 5.67 -6.32 3.57
N LYS A 7 6.21 -5.83 4.69
CA LYS A 7 5.40 -5.14 5.70
C LYS A 7 5.06 -3.77 5.14
N ILE A 8 3.77 -3.42 5.05
CA ILE A 8 3.33 -2.14 4.48
C ILE A 8 3.00 -1.17 5.63
N LYS A 9 3.36 0.11 5.48
CA LYS A 9 2.93 1.21 6.36
C LYS A 9 2.11 2.23 5.59
N PHE A 10 1.11 2.79 6.26
CA PHE A 10 0.20 3.82 5.76
C PHE A 10 0.50 5.16 6.39
N ARG A 11 0.52 6.23 5.61
CA ARG A 11 0.55 7.59 6.16
C ARG A 11 -0.85 8.15 6.24
N TRP A 12 -1.25 8.59 7.43
CA TRP A 12 -2.51 9.27 7.68
C TRP A 12 -2.31 10.43 8.65
N TYR A 13 -2.91 11.60 8.38
CA TYR A 13 -2.77 12.82 9.19
C TYR A 13 -1.31 13.12 9.64
N GLY A 14 -0.34 12.87 8.74
CA GLY A 14 1.07 13.12 8.98
C GLY A 14 1.87 11.95 9.59
N GLY A 15 1.23 10.97 10.24
CA GLY A 15 1.89 9.83 10.88
C GLY A 15 1.91 8.55 10.04
N TRP A 16 2.90 7.67 10.25
CA TRP A 16 2.97 6.34 9.63
C TRP A 16 2.44 5.26 10.59
N PHE A 17 1.51 4.44 10.12
CA PHE A 17 0.81 3.42 10.89
C PHE A 17 0.89 2.06 10.19
N VAL A 18 0.84 0.99 10.98
CA VAL A 18 0.70 -0.38 10.47
C VAL A 18 -0.81 -0.61 10.22
N PRO A 19 -1.20 -1.12 9.04
CA PRO A 19 -2.60 -1.39 8.74
C PRO A 19 -3.17 -2.46 9.68
N ASN A 20 -4.46 -2.38 9.98
CA ASN A 20 -5.18 -3.49 10.62
C ASN A 20 -5.57 -4.55 9.57
N LYS A 21 -6.01 -5.73 10.02
CA LYS A 21 -6.38 -6.86 9.14
C LYS A 21 -7.41 -6.50 8.06
N LYS A 22 -8.35 -5.59 8.35
CA LYS A 22 -9.37 -5.16 7.38
C LYS A 22 -8.73 -4.31 6.27
N GLN A 23 -7.81 -3.42 6.64
CA GLN A 23 -7.05 -2.60 5.69
C GLN A 23 -6.12 -3.47 4.85
N GLU A 24 -5.40 -4.42 5.46
CA GLU A 24 -4.59 -5.42 4.76
C GLU A 24 -5.39 -6.13 3.66
N LYS A 25 -6.60 -6.60 3.98
CA LYS A 25 -7.45 -7.27 3.00
C LYS A 25 -7.86 -6.36 1.83
N LEU A 26 -8.20 -5.10 2.09
CA LEU A 26 -8.55 -4.14 1.03
C LEU A 26 -7.36 -3.87 0.11
N ILE A 27 -6.16 -3.76 0.68
CA ILE A 27 -4.91 -3.60 -0.09
C ILE A 27 -4.69 -4.84 -0.95
N ASP A 28 -4.89 -6.03 -0.36
CA ASP A 28 -4.69 -7.27 -1.07
C ASP A 28 -5.58 -7.36 -2.31
N GLU A 29 -6.86 -7.02 -2.16
CA GLU A 29 -7.85 -6.98 -3.23
C GLU A 29 -7.50 -5.92 -4.30
N SER A 30 -7.09 -4.72 -3.89
CA SER A 30 -6.76 -3.64 -4.82
C SER A 30 -5.47 -3.90 -5.62
N PHE A 31 -4.47 -4.52 -4.98
CA PHE A 31 -3.21 -4.89 -5.62
C PHE A 31 -3.33 -6.12 -6.53
N GLU A 32 -4.43 -6.88 -6.47
CA GLU A 32 -4.67 -7.96 -7.43
C GLU A 32 -5.14 -7.44 -8.80
N SER A 33 -5.69 -6.22 -8.87
CA SER A 33 -6.05 -5.56 -10.13
C SER A 33 -4.83 -4.85 -10.73
N LEU A 34 -4.52 -5.11 -12.02
CA LEU A 34 -3.62 -4.45 -13.01
C LEU A 34 -2.42 -3.57 -12.55
N VAL A 35 -2.56 -2.75 -11.52
CA VAL A 35 -1.58 -1.80 -10.97
C VAL A 35 -0.49 -2.46 -10.11
N ARG A 36 -0.54 -3.79 -9.93
CA ARG A 36 0.36 -4.54 -9.04
C ARG A 36 1.83 -4.30 -9.31
N ASN A 37 2.25 -4.43 -10.56
CA ASN A 37 3.67 -4.45 -10.91
C ASN A 37 4.28 -3.07 -10.72
N ASP A 38 3.66 -2.03 -11.28
CA ASP A 38 4.17 -0.66 -11.18
C ASP A 38 4.21 -0.15 -9.74
N VAL A 39 3.17 -0.44 -8.94
CA VAL A 39 3.14 -0.04 -7.53
C VAL A 39 4.17 -0.83 -6.72
N CYS A 40 4.31 -2.14 -6.97
CA CYS A 40 5.33 -2.94 -6.30
C CYS A 40 6.74 -2.46 -6.63
N GLU A 41 7.05 -2.15 -7.90
CA GLU A 41 8.34 -1.61 -8.30
C GLU A 41 8.66 -0.27 -7.63
N LEU A 42 7.69 0.64 -7.56
CA LEU A 42 7.86 1.92 -6.87
C LEU A 42 8.10 1.74 -5.37
N LEU A 43 7.36 0.83 -4.75
CA LEU A 43 7.50 0.49 -3.34
C LEU A 43 8.87 -0.15 -3.04
N GLU A 44 9.35 -1.05 -3.90
CA GLU A 44 10.67 -1.69 -3.79
C GLU A 44 11.83 -0.70 -3.97
N GLN A 45 11.64 0.38 -4.75
CA GLN A 45 12.58 1.50 -4.83
C GLN A 45 12.60 2.37 -3.55
N GLY A 46 11.81 2.03 -2.53
CA GLY A 46 11.67 2.79 -1.29
C GLY A 46 10.87 4.08 -1.44
N LYS A 47 10.16 4.25 -2.56
CA LYS A 47 9.34 5.44 -2.81
C LYS A 47 7.94 5.23 -2.23
N PRO A 48 7.46 6.14 -1.37
CA PRO A 48 6.06 6.13 -0.97
C PRO A 48 5.13 6.34 -2.17
N VAL A 49 4.08 5.55 -2.26
CA VAL A 49 3.07 5.65 -3.31
C VAL A 49 1.79 6.25 -2.72
N ALA A 50 1.27 7.31 -3.34
CA ALA A 50 -0.04 7.84 -3.00
C ALA A 50 -1.13 6.92 -3.56
N MET A 51 -2.01 6.44 -2.70
CA MET A 51 -3.16 5.62 -3.05
C MET A 51 -4.42 6.44 -2.82
N PHE A 52 -5.22 6.55 -3.87
CA PHE A 52 -6.46 7.32 -3.85
C PHE A 52 -7.64 6.52 -3.29
N GLU A 53 -8.67 7.23 -2.84
CA GLU A 53 -9.92 6.68 -2.32
C GLU A 53 -10.58 5.68 -3.28
N LYS A 54 -10.51 5.94 -4.59
CA LYS A 54 -11.01 5.01 -5.61
C LYS A 54 -10.34 3.63 -5.59
N VAL A 55 -9.18 3.50 -4.95
CA VAL A 55 -8.39 2.26 -4.89
C VAL A 55 -8.52 1.59 -3.53
N LEU A 56 -8.49 2.34 -2.41
CA LEU A 56 -8.50 1.75 -1.04
C LEU A 56 -9.74 2.13 -0.20
N GLY A 57 -10.67 2.89 -0.76
CA GLY A 57 -11.80 3.47 -0.02
C GLY A 57 -11.42 4.65 0.88
N PHE A 58 -10.18 5.13 0.81
CA PHE A 58 -9.68 6.36 1.45
C PHE A 58 -8.33 6.80 0.82
N ASP A 59 -8.00 8.09 0.92
CA ASP A 59 -6.72 8.64 0.47
C ASP A 59 -5.60 8.38 1.50
N CYS A 60 -4.50 7.78 1.07
CA CYS A 60 -3.35 7.50 1.93
C CYS A 60 -2.03 7.40 1.17
N TRP A 61 -0.91 7.42 1.89
CA TRP A 61 0.39 7.04 1.32
C TRP A 61 0.80 5.67 1.81
N VAL A 62 1.47 4.91 0.95
CA VAL A 62 1.88 3.53 1.20
C VAL A 62 3.39 3.43 1.03
N LYS A 63 4.07 2.74 1.94
CA LYS A 63 5.50 2.41 1.80
C LYS A 63 5.80 1.02 2.35
N ILE A 64 6.91 0.43 1.90
CA ILE A 64 7.50 -0.72 2.56
C ILE A 64 8.09 -0.27 3.90
N ALA A 65 7.80 -1.03 4.94
CA ALA A 65 8.49 -0.95 6.21
C ALA A 65 9.75 -1.81 6.12
N ASN A 66 10.91 -1.17 6.34
CA ASN A 66 12.16 -1.85 6.62
C ASN A 66 12.03 -2.75 7.85
#